data_AF-A0A958NN50-F1
#
_entry.id   AF-A0A958NN50-F1
#
_cell.length_a   1.000
_cell.length_b   1.000
_cell.length_c   1.000
_cell.angle_alpha   90.00
_cell.angle_beta   90.00
_cell.angle_gamma   90.00
#
_symmetry.space_group_name_H-M   'P 1'
#
loop_
_entity.id
_entity.type
_entity.pdbx_description
1 polymer ?
#
loop_
_entity_poly.entity_id
_entity_poly.type
_entity_poly.pdbx_seq_one_letter_code
_entity_poly.pdbx_strand_id
1 'polypeptide(L)'
;MDKKTEIIASATMLFMKYGIKSLTMDDISSHLGISKKTLYQFVSDKKDLVKQGMALMIEHEKSMLCQAMETSQNAIDELIGVTRCVSSEIGEMHPSVIFDLQKYHPSAWKLMETHKKNFIYNMMLENLKRGIKEGYYRDNLDPFVITNIYIGMVDNVLNPENPIHKSMSIDQLHKEIIRYHIMGIANEKGLLYLKEALKNNGNSKLAIE
;
A
#
# COMPACT_ATOMS: atom_id res chain seq x y z
N MET A 1 12.22 -17.37 9.04
CA MET A 1 12.29 -17.01 7.61
C MET A 1 13.45 -17.78 6.99
N ASP A 2 13.29 -18.34 5.79
CA ASP A 2 14.42 -19.00 5.12
C ASP A 2 15.41 -17.97 4.53
N LYS A 3 16.66 -18.40 4.29
CA LYS A 3 17.76 -17.53 3.81
C LYS A 3 17.46 -16.87 2.45
N LYS A 4 16.68 -17.54 1.60
CA LYS A 4 16.27 -17.00 0.30
C LYS A 4 15.37 -15.78 0.51
N THR A 5 14.37 -15.93 1.36
CA THR A 5 13.40 -14.88 1.69
C THR A 5 14.09 -13.67 2.30
N GLU A 6 15.05 -13.87 3.21
CA GLU A 6 15.84 -12.79 3.83
C GLU A 6 16.64 -11.97 2.79
N ILE A 7 17.31 -12.66 1.85
CA ILE A 7 18.07 -12.02 0.78
C ILE A 7 17.15 -11.21 -0.16
N ILE A 8 16.02 -11.80 -0.55
CA ILE A 8 15.08 -11.14 -1.46
C ILE A 8 14.42 -9.94 -0.78
N ALA A 9 14.00 -10.08 0.49
CA ALA A 9 13.43 -8.97 1.26
C ALA A 9 14.44 -7.82 1.40
N SER A 10 15.70 -8.14 1.72
CA SER A 10 16.76 -7.14 1.84
C SER A 10 17.06 -6.43 0.52
N ALA A 11 17.14 -7.17 -0.59
CA ALA A 11 17.27 -6.58 -1.92
C ALA A 11 16.06 -5.69 -2.28
N THR A 12 14.87 -6.09 -1.86
CA THR A 12 13.63 -5.34 -2.10
C THR A 12 13.63 -4.01 -1.36
N MET A 13 14.09 -3.98 -0.10
CA MET A 13 14.27 -2.73 0.65
C MET A 13 15.25 -1.78 -0.05
N LEU A 14 16.33 -2.29 -0.64
CA LEU A 14 17.25 -1.47 -1.43
C LEU A 14 16.56 -0.88 -2.67
N PHE A 15 15.75 -1.68 -3.38
CA PHE A 15 14.96 -1.16 -4.50
C PHE A 15 13.97 -0.07 -4.07
N MET A 16 13.28 -0.28 -2.95
CA MET A 16 12.35 0.72 -2.42
C MET A 16 13.08 2.02 -2.07
N LYS A 17 14.28 1.96 -1.51
CA LYS A 17 15.03 3.13 -1.06
C LYS A 17 15.74 3.90 -2.19
N TYR A 18 16.33 3.18 -3.14
CA TYR A 18 17.22 3.78 -4.15
C TYR A 18 16.62 3.80 -5.56
N GLY A 19 15.46 3.19 -5.76
CA GLY A 19 14.87 2.92 -7.06
C GLY A 19 15.35 1.59 -7.65
N ILE A 20 14.56 1.01 -8.55
CA ILE A 20 14.88 -0.29 -9.14
C ILE A 20 15.96 -0.11 -10.19
N LYS A 21 15.81 0.87 -11.09
CA LYS A 21 16.71 1.04 -12.24
C LYS A 21 18.16 1.36 -11.84
N SER A 22 18.36 2.10 -10.76
CA SER A 22 19.65 2.59 -10.28
C SER A 22 20.58 1.49 -9.74
N LEU A 23 20.03 0.37 -9.27
CA LEU A 23 20.81 -0.70 -8.63
C LEU A 23 21.15 -1.83 -9.60
N THR A 24 22.42 -2.18 -9.73
CA THR A 24 22.85 -3.40 -10.44
C THR A 24 22.83 -4.62 -9.52
N MET A 25 22.93 -5.83 -10.09
CA MET A 25 23.08 -7.05 -9.29
C MET A 25 24.37 -7.03 -8.45
N ASP A 26 25.41 -6.33 -8.91
CA ASP A 26 26.67 -6.17 -8.18
C ASP A 26 26.48 -5.24 -6.97
N ASP A 27 25.80 -4.12 -7.16
CA ASP A 27 25.47 -3.18 -6.07
C ASP A 27 24.65 -3.88 -4.99
N ILE A 28 23.61 -4.64 -5.38
CA ILE A 28 22.77 -5.39 -4.44
C ILE A 28 23.62 -6.40 -3.66
N SER A 29 24.42 -7.22 -4.35
CA SER A 29 25.25 -8.22 -3.68
C SER A 29 26.25 -7.60 -2.70
N SER A 30 26.82 -6.44 -3.06
CA SER A 30 27.76 -5.69 -2.22
C SER A 30 27.07 -5.11 -0.98
N HIS A 31 25.88 -4.51 -1.13
CA HIS A 31 25.10 -3.99 0.01
C HIS A 31 24.66 -5.11 0.97
N LEU A 32 24.37 -6.29 0.44
CA LEU A 32 23.97 -7.46 1.23
C LEU A 32 25.15 -8.23 1.84
N GLY A 33 26.41 -7.86 1.53
CA GLY A 33 27.59 -8.57 2.01
C GLY A 33 27.70 -10.00 1.49
N ILE A 34 27.13 -10.31 0.32
CA ILE A 34 27.16 -11.64 -0.30
C ILE A 34 27.84 -11.60 -1.67
N SER A 35 28.32 -12.74 -2.15
CA SER A 35 28.83 -12.83 -3.51
C SER A 35 27.69 -12.76 -4.55
N LYS A 36 27.96 -12.20 -5.72
CA LYS A 36 27.03 -12.25 -6.87
C LYS A 36 26.59 -13.69 -7.19
N LYS A 37 27.51 -14.65 -7.08
CA LYS A 37 27.24 -16.08 -7.27
C LYS A 37 26.20 -16.59 -6.26
N THR A 38 26.27 -16.15 -4.99
CA THR A 38 25.29 -16.49 -3.95
C THR A 38 23.91 -15.91 -4.29
N LEU A 39 23.83 -14.67 -4.76
CA LEU A 39 22.56 -14.07 -5.17
C LEU A 39 21.91 -14.87 -6.32
N TYR A 40 22.69 -15.24 -7.35
CA TYR A 40 22.21 -16.05 -8.48
C TYR A 40 21.81 -17.48 -8.14
N GLN A 41 22.11 -17.99 -6.94
CA GLN A 41 21.57 -19.28 -6.49
C GLN A 41 20.06 -19.20 -6.22
N PHE A 42 19.53 -18.01 -5.95
CA PHE A 42 18.14 -17.80 -5.55
C PHE A 42 17.28 -17.14 -6.62
N VAL A 43 17.91 -16.42 -7.55
CA VAL A 43 17.25 -15.67 -8.63
C VAL A 43 17.99 -15.83 -9.95
N SER A 44 17.27 -15.87 -11.07
CA SER A 44 17.90 -16.01 -12.39
C SER A 44 18.51 -14.71 -12.91
N ASP A 45 17.84 -13.59 -12.64
CA ASP A 45 18.25 -12.25 -13.06
C ASP A 45 17.58 -11.18 -12.19
N LYS A 46 17.84 -9.90 -12.51
CA LYS A 46 17.24 -8.76 -11.81
C LYS A 46 15.72 -8.71 -11.94
N LYS A 47 15.15 -9.13 -13.08
CA LYS A 47 13.68 -9.11 -13.28
C LYS A 47 13.02 -10.15 -12.39
N ASP A 48 13.62 -11.33 -12.27
CA ASP A 48 13.18 -12.38 -11.36
C ASP A 48 13.29 -11.93 -9.90
N LEU A 49 14.40 -11.29 -9.50
CA LEU A 49 14.56 -10.73 -8.16
C LEU A 49 13.47 -9.69 -7.83
N VAL A 50 13.20 -8.76 -8.74
CA VAL A 50 12.14 -7.74 -8.57
C VAL A 50 10.76 -8.40 -8.47
N LYS A 51 10.48 -9.43 -9.29
CA LYS A 51 9.20 -10.15 -9.27
C LYS A 51 9.01 -10.91 -7.96
N GLN A 52 10.03 -11.62 -7.48
CA GLN A 52 9.96 -12.34 -6.21
C GLN A 52 9.86 -11.36 -5.02
N GLY A 53 10.58 -10.25 -5.06
CA GLY A 53 10.47 -9.17 -4.09
C GLY A 53 9.05 -8.60 -4.01
N MET A 54 8.44 -8.30 -5.16
CA MET A 54 7.06 -7.84 -5.23
C MET A 54 6.07 -8.86 -4.66
N ALA A 55 6.26 -10.14 -4.93
CA ALA A 55 5.41 -11.19 -4.37
C ALA A 55 5.51 -11.27 -2.84
N LEU A 56 6.72 -11.12 -2.28
CA LEU A 56 6.94 -11.08 -0.83
C LEU A 56 6.31 -9.84 -0.19
N MET A 57 6.44 -8.67 -0.82
CA MET A 57 5.79 -7.43 -0.34
C MET A 57 4.27 -7.58 -0.30
N ILE A 58 3.67 -8.09 -1.37
CA ILE A 58 2.22 -8.32 -1.43
C ILE A 58 1.77 -9.28 -0.32
N GLU A 59 2.52 -10.34 -0.06
CA GLU A 59 2.14 -11.30 0.98
C GLU A 59 2.30 -10.72 2.40
N HIS A 60 3.36 -9.92 2.61
CA HIS A 60 3.54 -9.20 3.87
C HIS A 60 2.42 -8.18 4.09
N GLU A 61 2.10 -7.38 3.08
CA GLU A 61 1.02 -6.39 3.10
C GLU A 61 -0.32 -7.05 3.41
N LYS A 62 -0.68 -8.15 2.73
CA LYS A 62 -1.90 -8.91 3.05
C LYS A 62 -1.94 -9.33 4.50
N SER A 63 -0.86 -9.89 5.04
CA SER A 63 -0.81 -10.34 6.43
C SER A 63 -1.07 -9.18 7.39
N MET A 64 -0.44 -8.03 7.15
CA MET A 64 -0.62 -6.83 7.98
C MET A 64 -2.06 -6.29 7.90
N LEU A 65 -2.62 -6.25 6.68
CA LEU A 65 -3.98 -5.76 6.45
C LEU A 65 -5.04 -6.70 7.04
N CYS A 66 -4.89 -8.01 6.88
CA CYS A 66 -5.77 -8.99 7.53
C CYS A 66 -5.75 -8.83 9.06
N GLN A 67 -4.57 -8.66 9.66
CA GLN A 67 -4.45 -8.41 11.10
C GLN A 67 -5.15 -7.10 11.53
N ALA A 68 -5.00 -6.03 10.74
CA ALA A 68 -5.70 -4.78 11.00
C ALA A 68 -7.23 -4.97 10.94
N MET A 69 -7.74 -5.73 9.97
CA MET A 69 -9.17 -6.04 9.85
C MET A 69 -9.69 -6.86 11.04
N GLU A 70 -8.97 -7.91 11.45
CA GLU A 70 -9.36 -8.80 12.54
C GLU A 70 -9.41 -8.10 13.91
N THR A 71 -8.53 -7.12 14.12
CA THR A 71 -8.41 -6.40 15.39
C THR A 71 -9.32 -5.16 15.49
N SER A 72 -10.02 -4.81 14.41
CA SER A 72 -10.81 -3.59 14.32
C SER A 72 -12.23 -3.75 14.88
N GLN A 73 -12.62 -2.84 15.77
CA GLN A 73 -13.92 -2.89 16.43
C GLN A 73 -15.07 -2.51 15.50
N ASN A 74 -14.82 -1.62 14.55
CA ASN A 74 -15.77 -1.16 13.54
C ASN A 74 -15.06 -0.82 12.22
N ALA A 75 -15.85 -0.50 11.18
CA ALA A 75 -15.33 -0.18 9.85
C ALA A 75 -14.42 1.06 9.82
N ILE A 76 -14.61 2.04 10.71
CA ILE A 76 -13.73 3.22 10.78
C ILE A 76 -12.37 2.86 11.37
N ASP A 77 -12.33 2.07 12.45
CA ASP A 77 -11.06 1.58 13.01
C ASP A 77 -10.28 0.76 11.99
N GLU A 78 -10.98 -0.06 11.22
CA GLU A 78 -10.41 -0.85 10.13
C GLU A 78 -9.76 0.04 9.09
N LEU A 79 -10.45 1.08 8.61
CA LEU A 79 -9.90 2.01 7.64
C LEU A 79 -8.69 2.78 8.19
N ILE A 80 -8.71 3.18 9.47
CA ILE A 80 -7.58 3.82 10.15
C ILE A 80 -6.38 2.86 10.24
N GLY A 81 -6.62 1.61 10.63
CA GLY A 81 -5.60 0.57 10.75
C GLY A 81 -4.94 0.26 9.41
N VAL A 82 -5.75 0.02 8.37
CA VAL A 82 -5.30 -0.17 6.99
C VAL A 82 -4.44 1.01 6.53
N THR A 83 -4.90 2.25 6.76
CA THR A 83 -4.16 3.45 6.37
C THR A 83 -2.78 3.51 7.04
N ARG A 84 -2.70 3.13 8.32
CA ARG A 84 -1.44 3.09 9.06
C ARG A 84 -0.47 2.06 8.47
N CYS A 85 -0.96 0.85 8.16
CA CYS A 85 -0.16 -0.21 7.55
C CYS A 85 0.37 0.20 6.18
N VAL A 86 -0.48 0.78 5.32
CA VAL A 86 -0.06 1.24 4.00
C VAL A 86 1.00 2.33 4.14
N SER A 87 0.76 3.36 4.97
CA SER A 87 1.70 4.46 5.18
C SER A 87 3.07 4.03 5.72
N SER A 88 3.16 2.98 6.53
CA SER A 88 4.47 2.46 6.98
C SER A 88 5.26 1.80 5.85
N GLU A 89 4.58 1.18 4.87
CA GLU A 89 5.23 0.51 3.74
C GLU A 89 5.65 1.50 2.64
N ILE A 90 4.80 2.48 2.32
CA ILE A 90 5.03 3.40 1.19
C ILE A 90 5.74 4.71 1.59
N GLY A 91 5.92 4.97 2.88
CA GLY A 91 6.50 6.22 3.40
C GLY A 91 7.93 6.50 2.92
N GLU A 92 8.74 5.45 2.79
CA GLU A 92 10.17 5.52 2.41
C GLU A 92 10.41 5.08 0.95
N MET A 93 9.35 4.89 0.17
CA MET A 93 9.46 4.45 -1.21
C MET A 93 9.98 5.57 -2.11
N HIS A 94 11.05 5.28 -2.84
CA HIS A 94 11.63 6.16 -3.84
C HIS A 94 10.64 6.41 -4.98
N PRO A 95 10.43 7.67 -5.43
CA PRO A 95 9.41 8.01 -6.42
C PRO A 95 9.55 7.26 -7.76
N SER A 96 10.76 6.85 -8.13
CA SER A 96 10.99 6.13 -9.39
C SER A 96 10.50 4.68 -9.37
N VAL A 97 10.22 4.08 -8.20
CA VAL A 97 9.91 2.64 -8.09
C VAL A 97 8.69 2.27 -8.91
N ILE A 98 7.62 3.07 -8.81
CA ILE A 98 6.38 2.82 -9.55
C ILE A 98 6.60 2.92 -11.06
N PHE A 99 7.32 3.96 -11.50
CA PHE A 99 7.70 4.13 -12.90
C PHE A 99 8.56 2.96 -13.42
N ASP A 100 9.55 2.54 -12.63
CA ASP A 100 10.46 1.46 -12.98
C ASP A 100 9.71 0.12 -13.09
N LEU A 101 8.77 -0.15 -12.17
CA LEU A 101 7.91 -1.33 -12.19
C LEU A 101 7.07 -1.38 -13.48
N GLN A 102 6.37 -0.29 -13.81
CA GLN A 102 5.51 -0.20 -14.99
C GLN A 102 6.31 -0.36 -16.28
N LYS A 103 7.45 0.33 -16.39
CA LYS A 103 8.20 0.42 -17.65
C LYS A 103 9.13 -0.76 -17.90
N TYR A 104 9.81 -1.26 -16.88
CA TYR A 104 10.90 -2.25 -17.06
C TYR A 104 10.58 -3.62 -16.44
N HIS A 105 9.59 -3.70 -15.55
CA HIS A 105 9.26 -4.93 -14.82
C HIS A 105 7.75 -5.28 -14.89
N PRO A 106 7.18 -5.45 -16.11
CA PRO A 106 5.74 -5.66 -16.28
C PRO A 106 5.20 -6.92 -15.59
N SER A 107 6.02 -7.94 -15.38
CA SER A 107 5.63 -9.15 -14.64
C SER A 107 5.41 -8.88 -13.16
N ALA A 108 6.23 -8.02 -12.54
CA ALA A 108 6.05 -7.58 -11.16
C ALA A 108 4.87 -6.60 -11.06
N TRP A 109 4.75 -5.67 -12.01
CA TRP A 109 3.61 -4.75 -12.08
C TRP A 109 2.27 -5.49 -12.17
N LYS A 110 2.19 -6.55 -12.99
CA LYS A 110 0.99 -7.38 -13.09
C LYS A 110 0.58 -8.03 -11.75
N LEU A 111 1.53 -8.38 -10.88
CA LEU A 111 1.23 -8.89 -9.54
C LEU A 111 0.57 -7.81 -8.69
N MET A 112 1.11 -6.58 -8.70
CA MET A 112 0.53 -5.42 -8.01
C MET A 112 -0.88 -5.10 -8.54
N GLU A 113 -1.08 -5.09 -9.86
CA GLU A 113 -2.42 -4.87 -10.45
C GLU A 113 -3.43 -5.94 -10.03
N THR A 114 -2.99 -7.20 -10.01
CA THR A 114 -3.84 -8.33 -9.57
C THR A 114 -4.18 -8.22 -8.09
N HIS A 115 -3.20 -7.86 -7.27
CA HIS A 115 -3.41 -7.63 -5.84
C HIS A 115 -4.43 -6.52 -5.59
N LYS A 116 -4.28 -5.38 -6.26
CA LYS A 116 -5.21 -4.24 -6.18
C LYS A 116 -6.63 -4.61 -6.62
N LYS A 117 -6.78 -5.24 -7.79
CA LYS A 117 -8.10 -5.60 -8.37
C LYS A 117 -8.85 -6.65 -7.55
N ASN A 118 -8.13 -7.50 -6.82
CA ASN A 118 -8.75 -8.59 -6.07
C ASN A 118 -8.80 -8.28 -4.58
N PHE A 119 -7.66 -8.12 -3.92
CA PHE A 119 -7.60 -8.02 -2.47
C PHE A 119 -8.02 -6.63 -1.98
N ILE A 120 -7.42 -5.56 -2.50
CA ILE A 120 -7.72 -4.18 -2.06
C ILE A 120 -9.17 -3.81 -2.42
N TYR A 121 -9.64 -4.19 -3.61
CA TYR A 121 -11.05 -4.01 -4.00
C TYR A 121 -12.00 -4.69 -3.01
N ASN A 122 -11.81 -5.98 -2.73
CA ASN A 122 -12.72 -6.73 -1.85
C ASN A 122 -12.67 -6.22 -0.41
N MET A 123 -11.48 -5.88 0.10
CA MET A 123 -11.33 -5.28 1.42
C MET A 123 -12.15 -3.99 1.54
N MET A 124 -12.02 -3.07 0.57
CA MET A 124 -12.77 -1.81 0.60
C MET A 124 -14.28 -2.04 0.46
N LEU A 125 -14.70 -2.96 -0.40
CA LEU A 125 -16.10 -3.31 -0.58
C LEU A 125 -16.73 -3.85 0.71
N GLU A 126 -16.04 -4.77 1.39
CA GLU A 126 -16.53 -5.34 2.65
C GLU A 126 -16.51 -4.31 3.79
N ASN A 127 -15.49 -3.44 3.84
CA ASN A 127 -15.45 -2.33 4.77
C ASN A 127 -16.66 -1.39 4.62
N LEU A 128 -16.99 -1.00 3.38
CA LEU A 128 -18.14 -0.14 3.08
C LEU A 128 -19.46 -0.80 3.50
N LYS A 129 -19.67 -2.07 3.15
CA LYS A 129 -20.87 -2.82 3.57
C LYS A 129 -20.97 -2.90 5.09
N ARG A 130 -19.86 -3.18 5.77
CA ARG A 130 -19.78 -3.26 7.23
C ARG A 130 -20.13 -1.91 7.86
N GLY A 131 -19.52 -0.82 7.40
CA GLY A 131 -19.76 0.51 7.99
C GLY A 131 -21.17 1.04 7.76
N ILE A 132 -21.82 0.68 6.65
CA ILE A 132 -23.26 0.95 6.44
C ILE A 132 -24.09 0.16 7.44
N LYS A 133 -23.82 -1.15 7.57
CA LYS A 133 -24.54 -2.04 8.51
C LYS A 133 -24.38 -1.62 9.97
N GLU A 134 -23.20 -1.14 10.36
CA GLU A 134 -22.90 -0.62 11.71
C GLU A 134 -23.45 0.81 11.94
N GLY A 135 -23.94 1.45 10.88
CA GLY A 135 -24.50 2.80 10.90
C GLY A 135 -23.45 3.91 11.06
N TYR A 136 -22.19 3.66 10.72
CA TYR A 136 -21.12 4.67 10.70
C TYR A 136 -20.97 5.36 9.33
N TYR A 137 -21.36 4.67 8.26
CA TYR A 137 -21.37 5.23 6.90
C TYR A 137 -22.79 5.59 6.47
N ARG A 138 -22.91 6.43 5.44
CA ARG A 138 -24.21 6.85 4.88
C ARG A 138 -24.89 5.66 4.21
N ASP A 139 -26.18 5.51 4.47
CA ASP A 139 -27.02 4.41 3.96
C ASP A 139 -27.39 4.55 2.48
N ASN A 140 -27.29 5.76 1.93
CA ASN A 140 -27.55 6.07 0.53
C ASN A 140 -26.36 5.82 -0.42
N LEU A 141 -25.29 5.20 0.07
CA LEU A 141 -24.13 4.84 -0.74
C LEU A 141 -24.37 3.51 -1.45
N ASP A 142 -23.94 3.42 -2.70
CA ASP A 142 -23.77 2.13 -3.38
C ASP A 142 -22.34 1.63 -3.14
N PRO A 143 -22.12 0.54 -2.38
CA PRO A 143 -20.77 0.06 -2.06
C PRO A 143 -19.95 -0.30 -3.29
N PHE A 144 -20.57 -0.79 -4.36
CA PHE A 144 -19.86 -1.17 -5.58
C PHE A 144 -19.35 0.07 -6.31
N VAL A 145 -20.19 1.10 -6.45
CA VAL A 145 -19.79 2.36 -7.10
C VAL A 145 -18.69 3.05 -6.31
N ILE A 146 -18.86 3.18 -4.98
CA ILE A 146 -17.89 3.88 -4.12
C ILE A 146 -16.55 3.12 -4.08
N THR A 147 -16.56 1.79 -4.08
CA THR A 147 -15.33 0.98 -4.18
C THR A 147 -14.59 1.24 -5.49
N ASN A 148 -15.30 1.31 -6.62
CA ASN A 148 -14.68 1.60 -7.92
C ASN A 148 -14.06 3.01 -7.96
N ILE A 149 -14.73 3.99 -7.38
CA ILE A 149 -14.19 5.36 -7.23
C ILE A 149 -12.90 5.32 -6.40
N TYR A 150 -12.90 4.60 -5.27
CA TYR A 150 -11.71 4.46 -4.43
C TYR A 150 -10.53 3.83 -5.19
N ILE A 151 -10.75 2.74 -5.92
CA ILE A 151 -9.70 2.13 -6.74
C ILE A 151 -9.20 3.08 -7.82
N GLY A 152 -10.08 3.89 -8.43
CA GLY A 152 -9.68 4.95 -9.35
C GLY A 152 -8.80 6.02 -8.69
N MET A 153 -9.05 6.38 -7.44
CA MET A 153 -8.18 7.28 -6.67
C MET A 153 -6.81 6.65 -6.44
N VAL A 154 -6.76 5.37 -6.04
CA VAL A 154 -5.51 4.60 -5.88
C VAL A 154 -4.71 4.56 -7.19
N ASP A 155 -5.39 4.35 -8.33
CA ASP A 155 -4.75 4.38 -9.64
C ASP A 155 -4.11 5.73 -9.96
N ASN A 156 -4.74 6.83 -9.55
CA ASN A 156 -4.17 8.16 -9.68
C ASN A 156 -2.95 8.37 -8.78
N VAL A 157 -2.90 7.75 -7.59
CA VAL A 157 -1.72 7.76 -6.71
C VAL A 157 -0.56 6.95 -7.29
N LEU A 158 -0.87 5.86 -7.97
CA LEU A 158 0.13 4.96 -8.56
C LEU A 158 0.45 5.32 -10.02
N ASN A 159 -0.04 6.46 -10.51
CA ASN A 159 0.28 6.94 -11.85
C ASN A 159 1.56 7.79 -11.80
N PRO A 160 2.71 7.28 -12.29
CA PRO A 160 3.98 8.02 -12.21
C PRO A 160 3.97 9.32 -13.01
N GLU A 161 3.07 9.47 -13.98
CA GLU A 161 2.89 10.70 -14.77
C GLU A 161 1.98 11.73 -14.09
N ASN A 162 1.42 11.41 -12.92
CA ASN A 162 0.61 12.36 -12.16
C ASN A 162 1.49 13.55 -11.72
N PRO A 163 1.19 14.79 -12.16
CA PRO A 163 1.99 15.97 -11.85
C PRO A 163 2.17 16.23 -10.36
N ILE A 164 1.23 15.76 -9.52
CA ILE A 164 1.25 15.92 -8.06
C ILE A 164 2.50 15.28 -7.43
N HIS A 165 3.08 14.25 -8.05
CA HIS A 165 4.29 13.61 -7.54
C HIS A 165 5.53 14.52 -7.54
N LYS A 166 5.46 15.68 -8.22
CA LYS A 166 6.52 16.71 -8.13
C LYS A 166 6.52 17.46 -6.81
N SER A 167 5.38 17.51 -6.12
CA SER A 167 5.19 18.31 -4.89
C SER A 167 4.80 17.48 -3.67
N MET A 168 4.32 16.24 -3.85
CA MET A 168 3.89 15.38 -2.75
C MET A 168 4.38 13.94 -2.93
N SER A 169 4.75 13.31 -1.82
CA SER A 169 5.07 11.88 -1.81
C SER A 169 3.81 11.03 -1.99
N ILE A 170 4.01 9.76 -2.36
CA ILE A 170 2.92 8.77 -2.49
C ILE A 170 2.19 8.60 -1.14
N ASP A 171 2.92 8.58 -0.02
CA ASP A 171 2.34 8.54 1.33
C ASP A 171 1.45 9.74 1.65
N GLN A 172 1.92 10.96 1.34
CA GLN A 172 1.13 12.17 1.56
C GLN A 172 -0.14 12.16 0.72
N LEU A 173 -0.04 11.79 -0.55
CA LEU A 173 -1.19 11.72 -1.46
C LEU A 173 -2.19 10.63 -1.02
N HIS A 174 -1.70 9.48 -0.57
CA HIS A 174 -2.53 8.41 -0.03
C HIS A 174 -3.32 8.88 1.20
N LYS A 175 -2.66 9.57 2.14
CA LYS A 175 -3.33 10.14 3.34
C LYS A 175 -4.43 11.14 2.97
N GLU A 176 -4.18 12.01 2.00
CA GLU A 176 -5.19 12.96 1.52
C GLU A 176 -6.38 12.28 0.86
N ILE A 177 -6.16 11.23 0.05
CA ILE A 177 -7.24 10.46 -0.55
C ILE A 177 -8.06 9.72 0.50
N ILE A 178 -7.43 9.11 1.51
CA ILE A 178 -8.16 8.46 2.59
C ILE A 178 -8.99 9.49 3.36
N ARG A 179 -8.42 10.65 3.68
CA ARG A 179 -9.14 11.74 4.36
C ARG A 179 -10.35 12.19 3.53
N TYR A 180 -10.16 12.43 2.24
CA TYR A 180 -11.24 12.77 1.32
C TYR A 180 -12.31 11.67 1.28
N HIS A 181 -11.87 10.40 1.18
CA HIS A 181 -12.75 9.25 1.09
C HIS A 181 -13.61 9.09 2.35
N ILE A 182 -13.00 9.09 3.55
CA ILE A 182 -13.73 8.91 4.81
C ILE A 182 -14.72 10.07 5.06
N MET A 183 -14.35 11.31 4.73
CA MET A 183 -15.28 12.45 4.79
C MET A 183 -16.42 12.33 3.77
N GLY A 184 -16.16 11.66 2.64
CA GLY A 184 -17.14 11.38 1.61
C GLY A 184 -18.12 10.26 1.96
N ILE A 185 -17.76 9.29 2.81
CA ILE A 185 -18.61 8.12 3.10
C ILE A 185 -19.22 8.13 4.50
N ALA A 186 -18.58 8.76 5.49
CA ALA A 186 -19.04 8.77 6.87
C ALA A 186 -20.28 9.64 7.04
N ASN A 187 -21.22 9.18 7.87
CA ASN A 187 -22.33 9.99 8.36
C ASN A 187 -21.91 10.76 9.63
N GLU A 188 -22.82 11.51 10.25
CA GLU A 188 -22.52 12.32 11.44
C GLU A 188 -21.96 11.47 12.61
N LYS A 189 -22.56 10.29 12.87
CA LYS A 189 -22.09 9.35 13.90
C LYS A 189 -20.67 8.86 13.58
N GLY A 190 -20.40 8.52 12.32
CA GLY A 190 -19.07 8.12 11.86
C GLY A 190 -18.02 9.22 12.00
N LEU A 191 -18.35 10.45 11.62
CA LEU A 191 -17.42 11.58 11.72
C LEU A 191 -17.10 11.93 13.18
N LEU A 192 -18.10 11.87 14.08
CA LEU A 192 -17.90 12.05 15.51
C LEU A 192 -16.95 10.99 16.07
N TYR A 193 -17.23 9.71 15.76
CA TYR A 193 -16.38 8.60 16.18
C TYR A 193 -14.94 8.75 15.65
N LEU A 194 -14.77 9.06 14.37
CA LEU A 194 -13.47 9.29 13.75
C LEU A 194 -12.69 10.39 14.48
N LYS A 195 -13.35 11.51 14.81
CA LYS A 195 -12.72 12.62 15.53
C LYS A 195 -12.22 12.21 16.91
N GLU A 196 -12.97 11.39 17.63
CA GLU A 196 -12.56 10.85 18.93
C GLU A 196 -11.42 9.85 18.80
N ALA A 197 -11.52 8.91 17.85
CA ALA A 197 -10.50 7.90 17.58
C ALA A 197 -9.14 8.53 17.22
N LEU A 198 -9.15 9.62 16.46
CA LEU A 198 -7.93 10.33 16.07
C LEU A 198 -7.28 11.12 17.22
N LYS A 199 -8.10 11.69 18.12
CA LYS A 199 -7.61 12.37 19.33
C LYS A 199 -6.93 11.39 20.29
N ASN A 200 -7.56 10.24 20.54
CA ASN A 200 -7.06 9.25 21.49
C ASN A 200 -5.76 8.56 21.02
N ASN A 201 -5.53 8.50 19.71
CA ASN A 201 -4.34 7.88 19.13
C ASN A 201 -3.16 8.85 18.91
N GLY A 202 -3.24 10.11 19.36
CA GLY A 202 -2.19 11.12 19.17
C GLY A 202 -1.87 11.43 17.69
N ASN A 203 -2.81 11.13 16.79
CA ASN A 203 -2.51 10.94 15.37
C ASN A 203 -2.89 12.21 14.57
N SER A 204 -2.05 13.25 14.64
CA SER A 204 -2.34 14.56 14.02
C SER A 204 -2.42 14.54 12.50
N LYS A 205 -1.87 13.52 11.81
CA LYS A 205 -1.78 13.51 10.34
C LYS A 205 -3.07 13.08 9.61
N LEU A 206 -3.99 12.40 10.32
CA LEU A 206 -5.37 12.18 9.87
C LEU A 206 -6.36 13.13 10.57
N ALA A 207 -5.88 13.99 11.48
CA ALA A 207 -6.74 14.85 12.28
C ALA A 207 -7.55 15.78 11.38
N ILE A 208 -8.87 15.63 11.47
CA ILE A 208 -9.85 16.54 10.88
C ILE A 208 -9.73 17.84 11.66
N GLU A 209 -9.16 18.87 11.02
CA GLU A 209 -9.29 20.26 11.48
C GLU A 209 -10.72 20.74 11.19
#